data_AF-A0A059F1H5-F1
#
_entry.id   AF-A0A059F1H5-F1
#
_cell.length_a   1.000
_cell.length_b   1.000
_cell.length_c   1.000
_cell.angle_alpha   90.00
_cell.angle_beta   90.00
_cell.angle_gamma   90.00
#
_symmetry.space_group_name_H-M   'P 1'
#
loop_
_entity.id
_entity.type
_entity.pdbx_description
1 polymer ?
#
loop_
_entity_poly.entity_id
_entity_poly.type
_entity_poly.pdbx_seq_one_letter_code
_entity_poly.pdbx_strand_id
1 'polypeptide(L)' 'MVEIDKSKFGKVKYHRGYRVDGVWVFGMVKRIKEKRIVTIAVTDISRENLICLLKKNVRQESIVYRDSFLSYSTLKEYF' A
#
# COMPACT_ATOMS: atom_id res chain seq x y z
N MET A 1 9.80 9.65 6.97
CA MET A 1 9.90 8.23 6.59
C MET A 1 8.52 7.61 6.62
N VAL A 2 8.09 7.01 5.51
CA VAL A 2 6.80 6.33 5.37
C VAL A 2 7.07 4.91 4.88
N GLU A 3 6.43 3.93 5.47
CA GLU A 3 6.41 2.55 5.00
C GLU A 3 5.09 2.26 4.32
N ILE A 4 5.14 1.52 3.22
CA ILE A 4 3.98 1.23 2.39
C ILE A 4 3.85 -0.28 2.26
N ASP A 5 2.62 -0.76 2.38
CA ASP A 5 2.29 -2.17 2.17
C ASP A 5 1.00 -2.34 1.35
N LYS A 6 0.90 -3.47 0.63
CA LYS A 6 -0.33 -3.93 -0.02
C LYS A 6 -0.78 -5.23 0.62
N SER A 7 -2.02 -5.26 1.09
CA SER A 7 -2.59 -6.44 1.72
C SER A 7 -3.94 -6.80 1.09
N LYS A 8 -4.13 -8.06 0.67
CA LYS A 8 -5.43 -8.57 0.21
C LYS A 8 -6.16 -9.22 1.38
N PHE A 9 -7.24 -8.59 1.84
CA PHE A 9 -8.10 -9.08 2.91
C PHE A 9 -9.24 -9.90 2.32
N GLY A 10 -9.15 -11.21 2.43
CA GLY A 10 -10.19 -12.14 1.97
C GLY A 10 -10.49 -13.21 3.00
N LYS A 11 -11.75 -13.66 3.02
CA LYS A 11 -12.17 -14.78 3.86
C LYS A 11 -11.98 -16.08 3.09
N VAL A 12 -11.47 -17.09 3.75
CA VAL A 12 -11.37 -18.46 3.21
C VAL A 12 -12.30 -19.35 4.03
N LYS A 13 -13.03 -20.25 3.37
CA LYS A 13 -13.89 -21.22 4.05
C LYS A 13 -13.02 -22.08 4.98
N TYR A 14 -13.31 -22.07 6.29
CA TYR A 14 -12.52 -22.81 7.30
C TYR A 14 -11.01 -22.52 7.31
N HIS A 15 -10.56 -21.36 6.83
CA HIS A 15 -9.14 -21.06 6.60
C HIS A 15 -8.41 -22.07 5.67
N ARG A 16 -9.15 -22.84 4.87
CA ARG A 16 -8.63 -23.88 3.97
C ARG A 16 -9.12 -23.64 2.53
N GLY A 17 -8.20 -23.65 1.57
CA GLY A 17 -8.50 -23.53 0.14
C GLY A 17 -8.14 -22.19 -0.48
N TYR A 18 -8.50 -22.01 -1.75
CA TYR A 18 -8.16 -20.84 -2.57
C TYR A 18 -8.88 -19.58 -2.08
N ARG A 19 -8.16 -18.45 -1.99
CA ARG A 19 -8.74 -17.13 -1.68
C ARG A 19 -9.50 -16.61 -2.89
N VAL A 20 -10.82 -16.83 -2.91
CA VAL A 20 -11.69 -16.43 -4.03
C VAL A 20 -12.01 -14.92 -3.94
N ASP A 21 -12.55 -14.46 -2.81
CA ASP A 21 -12.98 -13.07 -2.64
C ASP A 21 -12.19 -12.33 -1.55
N GLY A 22 -11.76 -11.10 -1.88
CA GLY A 22 -11.11 -10.23 -0.91
C GLY A 22 -10.94 -8.80 -1.41
N VAL A 23 -10.92 -7.87 -0.45
CA VAL A 23 -10.69 -6.45 -0.67
C VAL A 23 -9.20 -6.18 -0.60
N TRP A 24 -8.67 -5.46 -1.59
CA TRP A 24 -7.32 -4.94 -1.50
C TRP A 24 -7.30 -3.73 -0.58
N VAL A 25 -6.33 -3.70 0.32
CA VAL A 25 -6.10 -2.58 1.22
C VAL A 25 -4.67 -2.11 0.99
N PHE A 26 -4.55 -0.80 0.79
CA PHE A 26 -3.30 -0.12 0.67
C PHE A 26 -2.98 0.59 1.98
N GLY A 27 -1.87 0.19 2.61
CA GLY A 27 -1.45 0.69 3.91
C GLY A 27 -0.24 1.62 3.79
N MET A 28 -0.28 2.72 4.55
CA MET A 28 0.85 3.64 4.72
C MET A 28 1.06 3.93 6.20
N VAL A 29 2.28 3.76 6.68
CA VAL A 29 2.64 3.97 8.09
C VAL A 29 3.78 4.96 8.17
N LYS A 30 3.60 6.05 8.93
CA LYS A 30 4.72 6.94 9.26
C LYS A 30 5.65 6.24 10.26
N ARG A 31 6.91 6.05 9.87
CA ARG A 31 7.99 5.57 10.74
C ARG A 31 8.58 6.73 11.54
N ILE A 32 7.79 7.27 12.47
CA ILE A 32 8.22 8.23 13.50
C ILE A 32 7.66 7.78 14.85
N LYS A 33 8.09 8.40 15.96
CA LYS A 33 7.62 8.05 17.33
C LYS A 33 6.10 8.04 17.43
N GLU A 34 5.43 8.99 16.78
CA GLU A 34 3.98 8.98 16.60
C GLU A 34 3.60 8.21 15.33
N LYS A 35 3.28 6.92 15.49
CA LYS A 35 2.81 6.08 14.39
C LYS A 35 1.45 6.57 13.92
N ARG A 36 1.41 7.24 12.77
CA ARG A 36 0.17 7.50 12.03
C ARG A 36 0.03 6.48 10.92
N ILE A 37 -1.11 5.78 10.91
CA ILE A 37 -1.44 4.72 9.96
C ILE A 37 -2.59 5.24 9.10
N VAL A 38 -2.45 5.10 7.79
CA VAL A 38 -3.51 5.34 6.81
C VAL A 38 -3.74 4.04 6.07
N THR A 39 -4.98 3.56 6.05
CA THR A 39 -5.39 2.38 5.29
C THR A 39 -6.52 2.76 4.35
N ILE A 40 -6.37 2.37 3.08
CA ILE A 40 -7.32 2.71 2.02
C ILE A 40 -7.74 1.42 1.34
N ALA A 41 -9.02 1.09 1.41
CA ALA A 41 -9.57 0.01 0.61
C ALA A 41 -9.60 0.44 -0.87
N VAL A 42 -9.01 -0.37 -1.74
CA VAL A 42 -8.91 -0.11 -3.18
C VAL A 42 -9.51 -1.28 -3.95
N THR A 43 -10.30 -0.98 -4.97
CA THR A 43 -10.83 -1.98 -5.89
C THR A 43 -9.86 -2.25 -7.04
N ASP A 44 -9.18 -1.19 -7.51
CA ASP A 44 -8.14 -1.27 -8.53
C ASP A 44 -6.74 -1.04 -7.92
N ILE A 45 -5.88 -2.03 -8.09
CA ILE A 45 -4.48 -2.06 -7.62
C ILE A 45 -3.47 -1.74 -8.73
N SER A 46 -3.94 -1.14 -9.81
CA SER A 46 -3.09 -0.56 -10.85
C SER A 46 -2.02 0.35 -10.23
N ARG A 47 -0.85 0.35 -10.86
CA ARG A 47 0.29 1.13 -10.41
C ARG A 47 -0.05 2.62 -10.35
N GLU A 48 -0.78 3.10 -11.34
CA GLU A 48 -1.22 4.48 -11.50
C GLU A 48 -2.08 4.93 -10.32
N ASN A 49 -3.07 4.12 -9.93
CA ASN A 49 -3.92 4.42 -8.77
C ASN A 49 -3.12 4.47 -7.48
N LEU A 50 -2.20 3.53 -7.28
CA LEU A 50 -1.37 3.48 -6.07
C LEU A 50 -0.43 4.68 -5.97
N ILE A 51 0.18 5.10 -7.09
CA ILE A 51 1.00 6.31 -7.15
C ILE A 51 0.14 7.56 -6.86
N CYS A 52 -1.08 7.62 -7.40
CA CYS A 52 -2.01 8.73 -7.13
C CYS A 52 -2.38 8.82 -5.64
N LEU A 53 -2.73 7.68 -5.02
CA LEU A 53 -3.00 7.60 -3.59
C LEU A 53 -1.77 7.99 -2.76
N LEU A 54 -0.59 7.59 -3.20
CA LEU A 54 0.67 7.97 -2.56
C LEU A 54 0.89 9.48 -2.57
N LYS A 55 0.80 10.12 -3.74
CA LYS A 55 0.97 11.58 -3.88
C LYS A 55 -0.05 12.37 -3.07
N LYS A 56 -1.27 11.85 -2.91
CA LYS A 56 -2.32 12.49 -2.12
C LYS A 56 -2.04 12.45 -0.62
N ASN A 57 -1.42 11.38 -0.11
CA ASN A 57 -1.30 11.12 1.33
C ASN A 57 0.13 11.30 1.87
N VAL A 58 1.15 11.27 1.01
CA VAL A 58 2.57 11.37 1.36
C VAL A 58 3.14 12.65 0.78
N ARG A 59 3.88 13.39 1.59
CA ARG A 59 4.58 14.61 1.17
C ARG A 59 5.73 14.25 0.24
N GLN A 60 5.92 15.01 -0.84
CA GLN A 60 6.90 14.74 -1.91
C GLN A 60 8.32 14.45 -1.42
N GLU A 61 8.79 15.12 -0.37
CA GLU A 61 10.16 14.97 0.16
C GLU A 61 10.30 13.85 1.21
N SER A 62 9.36 12.89 1.24
CA SER A 62 9.36 11.83 2.24
C SER A 62 10.12 10.61 1.75
N ILE A 63 11.05 10.10 2.57
CA ILE A 63 11.66 8.79 2.31
C ILE A 63 10.60 7.68 2.42
N VAL A 64 10.40 6.95 1.34
CA VAL A 64 9.43 5.85 1.23
C VAL A 64 10.13 4.50 1.29
N TYR A 65 9.73 3.66 2.25
CA TYR A 65 10.09 2.24 2.35
C TYR A 65 8.96 1.39 1.78
N ARG A 66 9.35 0.38 1.00
CA ARG A 66 8.44 -0.53 0.30
C ARG A 66 9.09 -1.91 0.21
N ASP A 67 8.28 -2.95 0.06
CA ASP A 67 8.80 -4.23 -0.39
C ASP A 67 9.29 -4.11 -1.84
N SER A 68 10.13 -5.04 -2.29
CA SER A 68 10.79 -5.01 -3.60
C SER A 68 9.83 -5.24 -4.79
N PHE A 69 8.56 -4.88 -4.65
CA PHE A 69 7.57 -5.04 -5.71
C PHE A 69 7.90 -4.17 -6.92
N LEU A 70 7.95 -4.83 -8.09
CA LEU A 70 8.44 -4.26 -9.33
C LEU A 70 7.62 -3.05 -9.81
N SER A 71 6.30 -3.03 -9.55
CA SER A 71 5.45 -1.91 -10.00
C SER A 71 5.84 -0.57 -9.39
N TYR A 72 6.62 -0.59 -8.31
CA TYR A 72 7.06 0.60 -7.63
C TYR A 72 8.43 1.09 -8.10
N SER A 73 9.10 0.43 -9.04
CA SER A 73 10.44 0.82 -9.54
C SER A 73 10.53 2.33 -9.82
N THR A 74 9.50 2.91 -10.44
CA THR A 74 9.38 4.33 -10.78
C THR A 74 9.05 5.26 -9.60
N LEU A 75 8.84 4.76 -8.37
CA LEU A 75 8.54 5.61 -7.21
C LEU A 75 9.68 6.58 -6.85
N LYS A 76 10.93 6.24 -7.18
CA LYS A 76 12.09 7.11 -6.98
C LYS A 76 12.01 8.41 -7.78
N GLU A 77 11.20 8.45 -8.84
CA GLU A 77 11.00 9.66 -9.66
C GLU A 77 10.05 10.65 -8.98
N TYR A 78 9.30 10.20 -7.96
CA TYR A 78 8.26 10.99 -7.30
C TYR A 78 8.63 11.41 -5.87
N PHE A 79 9.51 10.67 -5.20
CA PHE A 79 9.90 10.85 -3.79
C PHE A 79 11.39 10.65 -3.57
#